data_AF-A0AAJ1IBW1-F1
#
_entry.id   AF-A0AAJ1IBW1-F1
#
_cell.length_a   1.000
_cell.length_b   1.000
_cell.length_c   1.000
_cell.angle_alpha   90.00
_cell.angle_beta   90.00
_cell.angle_gamma   90.00
#
_symmetry.space_group_name_H-M   'P 1'
#
loop_
_entity.id
_entity.type
_entity.pdbx_description
1 polymer ?
#
loop_
_entity_poly.entity_id
_entity_poly.type
_entity_poly.pdbx_seq_one_letter_code
_entity_poly.pdbx_strand_id
1 'polypeptide(L)'
;MIAEKLTEPVFWALAAAAILNIMQRRHHKHCVKKRTSTLIWAVLIFAFYVVVIVVASNEGLSDYFLLAGVAIVAVAAYILREKAIPYKIKCVSCGERMSFERIMYYDSNMCEKCDPPVEEEEPKPGFLQKFMKPAEEPQAEPEKPVVVPDTVEEVDWDSWKFTEQAVICYIKDNDKNQVLLINKKTGLGAGKVNAPGGRIEPGEMPLEAVVRECQEEVGLTPADPKHVGDLFFIFKNGHSLRGFVYTAEAFSGDMIETDEAEPFWCDRERIPYDKMWADDALWLEKALNDIKISGRFIFDDDEMLSHDLEIDE
;
A
#
# COMPACT_ATOMS: atom_id res chain seq x y z
N MET A 1 -21.13 10.65 41.52
CA MET A 1 -20.77 11.56 40.41
C MET A 1 -21.14 10.94 39.06
N ILE A 2 -21.28 11.72 37.98
CA ILE A 2 -21.53 11.19 36.63
C ILE A 2 -20.36 10.31 36.17
N ALA A 3 -19.13 10.72 36.50
CA ALA A 3 -17.92 9.96 36.16
C ALA A 3 -17.95 8.51 36.68
N GLU A 4 -18.35 8.28 37.93
CA GLU A 4 -18.44 6.93 38.51
C GLU A 4 -19.42 6.01 37.76
N LYS A 5 -20.53 6.57 37.26
CA LYS A 5 -21.52 5.83 36.47
C LYS A 5 -21.05 5.53 35.05
N LEU A 6 -20.04 6.26 34.56
CA LEU A 6 -19.48 6.08 33.21
C LEU A 6 -18.32 5.09 33.17
N THR A 7 -17.65 4.83 34.29
CA THR A 7 -16.48 3.94 34.34
C THR A 7 -16.78 2.56 33.74
N GLU A 8 -17.83 1.87 34.22
CA GLU A 8 -18.17 0.52 33.75
C GLU A 8 -18.62 0.50 32.26
N PRO A 9 -19.55 1.35 31.80
CA PRO A 9 -19.94 1.40 30.39
C PRO A 9 -18.77 1.66 29.42
N VAL A 10 -17.88 2.60 29.77
CA VAL A 10 -16.73 2.95 28.92
C VAL A 10 -15.71 1.81 28.88
N PHE A 11 -15.49 1.11 30.01
CA PHE A 11 -14.67 -0.09 30.04
C PHE A 11 -15.20 -1.19 29.11
N TRP A 12 -16.52 -1.47 29.16
CA TRP A 12 -17.12 -2.48 28.27
C TRP A 12 -17.07 -2.08 26.80
N ALA A 13 -17.21 -0.78 26.48
CA ALA A 13 -17.01 -0.28 25.12
C ALA A 13 -15.56 -0.50 24.63
N LEU A 14 -14.57 -0.25 25.49
CA LEU A 14 -13.16 -0.50 25.19
C LEU A 14 -12.90 -2.01 24.97
N ALA A 15 -13.42 -2.86 25.85
CA ALA A 15 -13.28 -4.31 25.75
C ALA A 15 -13.92 -4.84 24.45
N ALA A 16 -15.10 -4.35 24.08
CA ALA A 16 -15.77 -4.71 22.83
C ALA A 16 -14.93 -4.30 21.59
N ALA A 17 -14.34 -3.09 21.60
CA ALA A 17 -13.48 -2.64 20.52
C ALA A 17 -12.21 -3.50 20.39
N ALA A 18 -11.60 -3.89 21.51
CA ALA A 18 -10.43 -4.77 21.54
C ALA A 18 -10.75 -6.20 21.08
N ILE A 19 -11.87 -6.77 21.53
CA ILE A 19 -12.34 -8.10 21.08
C ILE A 19 -12.57 -8.10 19.57
N LEU A 20 -13.26 -7.08 19.07
CA LEU A 20 -13.50 -6.93 17.64
C LEU A 20 -12.18 -6.82 16.85
N ASN A 21 -11.21 -6.04 17.34
CA ASN A 21 -9.89 -5.93 16.73
C ASN A 21 -9.16 -7.28 16.67
N ILE A 22 -9.25 -8.09 17.73
CA ILE A 22 -8.69 -9.45 17.78
C ILE A 22 -9.41 -10.37 16.79
N MET A 23 -10.74 -10.31 16.70
CA MET A 23 -11.50 -11.09 15.73
C MET A 23 -11.12 -10.73 14.28
N GLN A 24 -10.98 -9.43 13.99
CA GLN A 24 -10.55 -8.93 12.69
C GLN A 24 -9.12 -9.36 12.31
N ARG A 25 -8.23 -9.61 13.29
CA ARG A 25 -6.87 -10.12 13.03
C ARG A 25 -6.87 -11.46 12.28
N ARG A 26 -7.90 -12.30 12.48
CA ARG A 26 -8.03 -13.58 11.75
C ARG A 26 -8.26 -13.37 10.25
N HIS A 27 -8.77 -12.21 9.85
CA HIS A 27 -9.08 -11.83 8.47
C HIS A 27 -8.07 -10.81 7.91
N HIS A 28 -6.82 -10.83 8.38
CA HIS A 28 -5.82 -9.79 8.06
C HIS A 28 -5.60 -9.52 6.55
N LYS A 29 -5.79 -10.52 5.67
CA LYS A 29 -5.67 -10.36 4.21
C LYS A 29 -6.69 -9.37 3.63
N HIS A 30 -7.88 -9.28 4.22
CA HIS A 30 -9.01 -8.51 3.66
C HIS A 30 -9.54 -7.44 4.63
N CYS A 31 -8.94 -7.27 5.81
CA CYS A 31 -9.49 -6.45 6.91
C CYS A 31 -8.43 -5.53 7.53
N VAL A 32 -7.59 -4.90 6.73
CA VAL A 32 -6.53 -4.01 7.21
C VAL A 32 -7.09 -2.65 7.61
N LYS A 33 -7.91 -2.03 6.75
CA LYS A 33 -8.50 -0.70 6.98
C LYS A 33 -9.49 -0.75 8.14
N LYS A 34 -10.36 -1.77 8.17
CA LYS A 34 -11.34 -1.95 9.26
C LYS A 34 -10.70 -2.33 10.60
N ARG A 35 -9.60 -3.09 10.61
CA ARG A 35 -8.82 -3.34 11.83
C ARG A 35 -8.10 -2.10 12.33
N THR A 36 -7.56 -1.28 11.43
CA THR A 36 -6.93 0.00 11.80
C THR A 36 -7.95 0.95 12.43
N SER A 37 -9.16 1.01 11.87
CA SER A 37 -10.28 1.77 12.43
C SER A 37 -10.67 1.33 13.84
N THR A 38 -10.83 0.01 14.10
CA THR A 38 -11.17 -0.47 15.45
C THR A 38 -10.08 -0.20 16.46
N LEU A 39 -8.80 -0.23 16.05
CA LEU A 39 -7.68 0.15 16.89
C LEU A 39 -7.72 1.64 17.25
N ILE A 40 -7.99 2.51 16.27
CA ILE A 40 -8.15 3.96 16.50
C ILE A 40 -9.28 4.22 17.51
N TRP A 41 -10.44 3.59 17.32
CA TRP A 41 -11.55 3.70 18.26
C TRP A 41 -11.21 3.19 19.66
N ALA A 42 -10.51 2.05 19.78
CA ALA A 42 -10.06 1.55 21.06
C ALA A 42 -9.13 2.55 21.78
N VAL A 43 -8.19 3.19 21.06
CA VAL A 43 -7.31 4.23 21.62
C VAL A 43 -8.09 5.46 22.07
N LEU A 44 -9.05 5.94 21.27
CA LEU A 44 -9.89 7.08 21.61
C LEU A 44 -10.78 6.81 22.83
N ILE A 45 -11.39 5.63 22.90
CA ILE A 45 -12.19 5.19 24.05
C ILE A 45 -11.30 5.05 25.29
N PHE A 46 -10.09 4.51 25.15
CA PHE A 46 -9.14 4.40 26.25
C PHE A 46 -8.71 5.79 26.76
N ALA A 47 -8.43 6.74 25.88
CA ALA A 47 -8.12 8.12 26.29
C ALA A 47 -9.29 8.75 27.06
N PHE A 48 -10.53 8.55 26.61
CA PHE A 48 -11.72 8.99 27.35
C PHE A 48 -11.86 8.29 28.71
N TYR A 49 -11.61 6.98 28.74
CA TYR A 49 -11.66 6.18 29.97
C TYR A 49 -10.69 6.69 31.03
N VAL A 50 -9.48 7.07 30.63
CA VAL A 50 -8.50 7.71 31.53
C VAL A 50 -9.06 9.01 32.13
N VAL A 51 -9.71 9.86 31.32
CA VAL A 51 -10.36 11.09 31.82
C VAL A 51 -11.46 10.76 32.83
N VAL A 52 -12.31 9.77 32.52
CA VAL A 52 -13.38 9.31 33.43
C VAL A 52 -12.80 8.84 34.76
N ILE A 53 -11.74 8.02 34.77
CA ILE A 53 -11.07 7.55 35.99
C ILE A 53 -10.50 8.72 36.79
N VAL A 54 -9.80 9.65 36.14
CA VAL A 54 -9.18 10.80 36.82
C VAL A 54 -10.23 11.68 37.50
N VAL A 55 -11.36 11.94 36.83
CA VAL A 55 -12.47 12.71 37.41
C VAL A 55 -13.16 11.92 38.53
N ALA A 56 -13.37 10.62 38.36
CA ALA A 56 -14.02 9.79 39.39
C ALA A 56 -13.14 9.58 40.64
N SER A 57 -11.81 9.59 40.50
CA SER A 57 -10.87 9.33 41.59
C SER A 57 -10.46 10.60 42.36
N ASN A 58 -10.88 11.78 41.92
CA ASN A 58 -10.48 13.05 42.52
C ASN A 58 -11.71 13.83 43.01
N GLU A 59 -11.91 13.86 44.33
CA GLU A 59 -13.05 14.52 44.99
C GLU A 59 -13.12 16.03 44.74
N GLY A 60 -12.03 16.66 44.27
CA GLY A 60 -11.98 18.10 43.94
C GLY A 60 -12.35 18.45 42.49
N LEU A 61 -12.50 17.46 41.59
CA LEU A 61 -12.81 17.70 40.18
C LEU A 61 -14.31 17.62 39.91
N SER A 62 -14.83 18.64 39.23
CA SER A 62 -16.23 18.64 38.79
C SER A 62 -16.45 17.73 37.57
N ASP A 63 -17.64 17.14 37.47
CA ASP A 63 -18.06 16.36 36.29
C ASP A 63 -17.99 17.17 34.97
N TYR A 64 -17.93 18.50 35.02
CA TYR A 64 -17.74 19.35 33.82
C TYR A 64 -16.44 19.05 33.05
N PHE A 65 -15.41 18.50 33.70
CA PHE A 65 -14.17 18.09 33.01
C PHE A 65 -14.39 16.95 32.01
N LEU A 66 -15.47 16.18 32.14
CA LEU A 66 -15.85 15.18 31.15
C LEU A 66 -16.17 15.81 29.79
N LEU A 67 -16.71 17.04 29.76
CA LEU A 67 -17.00 17.76 28.51
C LEU A 67 -15.72 18.07 27.74
N ALA A 68 -14.63 18.43 28.45
CA ALA A 68 -13.33 18.64 27.83
C ALA A 68 -12.78 17.33 27.25
N GLY A 69 -12.94 16.21 27.97
CA GLY A 69 -12.59 14.88 27.48
C GLY A 69 -13.35 14.50 26.20
N VAL A 70 -14.68 14.73 26.17
CA VAL A 70 -15.50 14.52 24.97
C VAL A 70 -15.05 15.41 23.81
N ALA A 71 -14.74 16.69 24.07
CA ALA A 71 -14.27 17.61 23.04
C ALA A 71 -12.92 17.16 22.44
N ILE A 72 -11.97 16.73 23.27
CA ILE A 72 -10.67 16.22 22.81
C ILE A 72 -10.86 14.98 21.91
N VAL A 73 -11.68 14.03 22.36
CA VAL A 73 -11.96 12.81 21.60
C VAL A 73 -12.69 13.13 20.29
N ALA A 74 -13.63 14.07 20.29
CA ALA A 74 -14.34 14.50 19.10
C ALA A 74 -13.41 15.17 18.08
N VAL A 75 -12.49 16.03 18.53
CA VAL A 75 -11.48 16.66 17.67
C VAL A 75 -10.54 15.60 17.08
N ALA A 76 -10.03 14.69 17.91
CA ALA A 76 -9.18 13.60 17.44
C ALA A 76 -9.90 12.69 16.42
N ALA A 77 -11.16 12.33 16.69
CA ALA A 77 -11.98 11.56 15.75
C ALA A 77 -12.23 12.30 14.42
N TYR A 78 -12.40 13.63 14.46
CA TYR A 78 -12.57 14.46 13.26
C TYR A 78 -11.30 14.54 12.41
N ILE A 79 -10.13 14.67 13.04
CA ILE A 79 -8.82 14.65 12.38
C ILE A 79 -8.59 13.29 11.73
N LEU A 80 -8.93 12.21 12.43
CA LEU A 80 -8.72 10.83 11.97
C LEU A 80 -9.90 10.26 11.16
N ARG A 81 -10.87 11.08 10.73
CA ARG A 81 -12.18 10.63 10.21
C ARG A 81 -12.10 9.65 9.04
N GLU A 82 -11.11 9.82 8.16
CA GLU A 82 -10.92 8.97 6.97
C GLU A 82 -10.50 7.55 7.35
N LYS A 83 -9.69 7.42 8.42
CA LYS A 83 -9.24 6.12 8.95
C LYS A 83 -10.20 5.56 10.00
N ALA A 84 -10.91 6.42 10.73
CA ALA A 84 -11.80 6.02 11.82
C ALA A 84 -13.19 5.54 11.35
N ILE A 85 -13.66 5.93 10.17
CA ILE A 85 -15.04 5.61 9.71
C ILE A 85 -15.05 4.99 8.29
N PRO A 86 -14.43 3.81 8.09
CA PRO A 86 -14.43 3.13 6.79
C PRO A 86 -15.75 2.39 6.48
N TYR A 87 -16.67 2.29 7.44
CA TYR A 87 -17.85 1.43 7.37
C TYR A 87 -18.98 2.03 6.52
N LYS A 88 -19.36 1.34 5.45
CA LYS A 88 -20.60 1.60 4.71
C LYS A 88 -21.62 0.49 4.98
N ILE A 89 -22.89 0.86 5.11
CA ILE A 89 -24.00 -0.10 5.32
C ILE A 89 -24.53 -0.64 3.98
N LYS A 90 -24.42 0.19 2.93
CA LYS A 90 -24.88 -0.14 1.57
C LYS A 90 -23.67 -0.34 0.66
N CYS A 91 -23.79 -1.29 -0.26
CA CYS A 91 -22.83 -1.53 -1.32
C CYS A 91 -22.66 -0.27 -2.18
N VAL A 92 -21.42 0.14 -2.43
CA VAL A 92 -21.11 1.31 -3.27
C VAL A 92 -21.49 1.07 -4.73
N SER A 93 -21.41 -0.17 -5.21
CA SER A 93 -21.73 -0.54 -6.59
C SER A 93 -23.23 -0.68 -6.86
N CYS A 94 -23.93 -1.54 -6.12
CA CYS A 94 -25.34 -1.86 -6.39
C CYS A 94 -26.35 -1.22 -5.42
N GLY A 95 -25.90 -0.55 -4.35
CA GLY A 95 -26.77 0.07 -3.35
C GLY A 95 -27.50 -0.90 -2.40
N GLU A 96 -27.33 -2.22 -2.57
CA GLU A 96 -27.92 -3.24 -1.70
C GLU A 96 -27.32 -3.18 -0.28
N ARG A 97 -28.09 -3.57 0.74
CA ARG A 97 -27.62 -3.64 2.12
C ARG A 97 -26.62 -4.79 2.27
N MET A 98 -25.44 -4.50 2.83
CA MET A 98 -24.39 -5.51 3.01
C MET A 98 -24.62 -6.37 4.26
N SER A 99 -24.11 -7.60 4.24
CA SER A 99 -24.11 -8.50 5.40
C SER A 99 -23.22 -7.94 6.52
N PHE A 100 -23.52 -8.30 7.77
CA PHE A 100 -22.72 -7.84 8.91
C PHE A 100 -21.26 -8.29 8.79
N GLU A 101 -21.04 -9.53 8.33
CA GLU A 101 -19.70 -10.06 8.12
C GLU A 101 -18.90 -9.21 7.12
N ARG A 102 -19.53 -8.83 6.00
CA ARG A 102 -18.92 -7.93 5.01
C ARG A 102 -18.60 -6.55 5.59
N ILE A 103 -19.53 -5.99 6.37
CA ILE A 103 -19.34 -4.68 7.00
C ILE A 103 -18.20 -4.71 8.01
N MET A 104 -17.97 -5.80 8.74
CA MET A 104 -16.98 -5.83 9.82
C MET A 104 -15.61 -6.38 9.40
N TYR A 105 -15.55 -7.31 8.45
CA TYR A 105 -14.36 -8.11 8.17
C TYR A 105 -13.76 -8.00 6.76
N TYR A 106 -14.35 -7.18 5.88
CA TYR A 106 -13.86 -7.01 4.50
C TYR A 106 -13.72 -5.53 4.15
N ASP A 107 -12.56 -5.08 3.72
CA ASP A 107 -12.29 -3.66 3.46
C ASP A 107 -13.06 -3.11 2.26
N SER A 108 -13.43 -3.97 1.31
CA SER A 108 -14.27 -3.56 0.19
C SER A 108 -15.68 -3.19 0.68
N ASN A 109 -16.11 -1.98 0.34
CA ASN A 109 -17.47 -1.50 0.60
C ASN A 109 -18.45 -2.00 -0.47
N MET A 110 -18.28 -3.26 -0.87
CA MET A 110 -19.06 -3.96 -1.89
C MET A 110 -19.69 -5.22 -1.31
N CYS A 111 -20.89 -5.56 -1.77
CA CYS A 111 -21.56 -6.79 -1.34
C CYS A 111 -20.92 -8.02 -1.98
N GLU A 112 -21.21 -9.21 -1.43
CA GLU A 112 -20.72 -10.50 -1.89
C GLU A 112 -21.02 -10.79 -3.37
N LYS A 113 -22.07 -10.18 -3.94
CA LYS A 113 -22.39 -10.33 -5.38
C LYS A 113 -21.51 -9.45 -6.26
N CYS A 114 -21.15 -8.26 -5.78
CA CYS A 114 -20.35 -7.29 -6.53
C CYS A 114 -18.85 -7.55 -6.37
N ASP A 115 -18.45 -8.20 -5.29
CA ASP A 115 -17.08 -8.57 -4.98
C ASP A 115 -17.07 -9.94 -4.30
N PRO A 116 -17.23 -11.02 -5.09
CA PRO A 116 -17.29 -12.38 -4.56
C PRO A 116 -15.96 -12.74 -3.90
N PRO A 117 -15.98 -13.33 -2.68
CA PRO A 117 -14.77 -13.79 -2.05
C PRO A 117 -14.10 -14.83 -2.96
N VAL A 118 -12.83 -14.63 -3.26
CA VAL A 118 -12.03 -15.62 -3.98
C VAL A 118 -11.93 -16.84 -3.07
N GLU A 119 -12.48 -17.98 -3.50
CA GLU A 119 -12.32 -19.25 -2.80
C GLU A 119 -10.83 -19.64 -2.90
N GLU A 120 -10.06 -19.36 -1.85
CA GLU A 120 -8.79 -20.04 -1.65
C GLU A 120 -9.11 -21.52 -1.41
N GLU A 121 -8.75 -22.41 -2.35
CA GLU A 121 -8.88 -23.85 -2.17
C GLU A 121 -8.16 -24.26 -0.86
N GLU A 122 -8.92 -24.56 0.19
CA GLU A 122 -8.36 -25.21 1.36
C GLU A 122 -7.83 -26.59 0.93
N PRO A 123 -6.55 -26.92 1.21
CA PRO A 123 -6.03 -28.24 0.89
C PRO A 123 -6.86 -29.30 1.64
N LYS A 124 -7.46 -30.22 0.87
CA LYS A 124 -8.39 -31.26 1.36
C LYS A 124 -7.87 -31.92 2.66
N PRO A 125 -8.69 -31.99 3.73
CA PRO A 125 -8.28 -32.59 4.99
C PRO A 125 -8.20 -34.11 4.82
N GLY A 126 -7.00 -34.58 4.53
CA GLY A 126 -6.71 -36.01 4.33
C GLY A 126 -5.27 -36.31 3.95
N PHE A 127 -4.53 -35.33 3.41
CA PHE A 127 -3.11 -35.51 3.08
C PHE A 127 -2.16 -35.24 4.25
N LEU A 128 -2.61 -34.48 5.25
CA LEU A 128 -1.78 -33.98 6.36
C LEU A 128 -1.45 -35.03 7.45
N GLN A 129 -2.15 -36.16 7.53
CA GLN A 129 -1.90 -37.12 8.60
C GLN A 129 -0.74 -38.09 8.33
N LYS A 130 -0.19 -38.09 7.10
CA LYS A 130 0.92 -38.98 6.73
C LYS A 130 2.31 -38.41 7.03
N PHE A 131 2.41 -37.11 7.36
CA PHE A 131 3.69 -36.43 7.52
C PHE A 131 3.91 -35.73 8.88
N MET A 132 2.99 -35.87 9.83
CA MET A 132 3.19 -35.33 11.18
C MET A 132 4.03 -36.28 12.03
N LYS A 133 5.36 -36.20 11.90
CA LYS A 133 6.23 -36.30 13.09
C LYS A 133 6.21 -34.94 13.82
N PRO A 134 6.34 -34.91 15.15
CA PRO A 134 6.34 -33.66 15.90
C PRO A 134 7.46 -32.76 15.38
N ALA A 135 7.12 -31.52 15.05
CA ALA A 135 8.10 -30.51 14.67
C ALA A 135 8.98 -30.20 15.90
N GLU A 136 10.26 -30.55 15.83
CA GLU A 136 11.29 -29.87 16.62
C GLU A 136 11.30 -28.39 16.21
N GLU A 137 11.52 -27.51 17.19
CA GLU A 137 11.67 -26.07 16.95
C GLU A 137 12.64 -25.82 15.78
N PRO A 138 12.33 -24.90 14.85
CA PRO A 138 13.18 -24.69 13.69
C PRO A 138 14.51 -24.10 14.18
N GLN A 139 15.52 -24.96 14.31
CA GLN A 139 16.90 -24.52 14.24
C GLN A 139 17.09 -23.91 12.86
N ALA A 140 17.57 -22.67 12.81
CA ALA A 140 17.90 -22.00 11.58
C ALA A 140 18.81 -22.92 10.74
N GLU A 141 18.27 -23.46 9.65
CA GLU A 141 19.10 -24.07 8.62
C GLU A 141 20.06 -22.98 8.13
N PRO A 142 21.37 -23.27 7.98
CA PRO A 142 22.28 -22.31 7.40
C PRO A 142 21.73 -21.93 6.03
N GLU A 143 21.44 -20.64 5.84
CA GLU A 143 20.95 -20.09 4.58
C GLU A 143 21.82 -20.65 3.45
N LYS A 144 21.25 -21.50 2.61
CA LYS A 144 21.89 -21.84 1.35
C LYS A 144 22.09 -20.49 0.65
N PRO A 145 23.30 -20.15 0.20
CA PRO A 145 23.52 -18.90 -0.50
C PRO A 145 22.52 -18.86 -1.65
N VAL A 146 21.68 -17.83 -1.66
CA VAL A 146 20.78 -17.57 -2.79
C VAL A 146 21.71 -17.35 -3.98
N VAL A 147 21.80 -18.35 -4.85
CA VAL A 147 22.57 -18.23 -6.09
C VAL A 147 21.75 -17.29 -6.96
N VAL A 148 22.06 -16.00 -6.88
CA VAL A 148 21.45 -15.00 -7.74
C VAL A 148 22.08 -15.13 -9.13
N PRO A 149 21.30 -15.33 -10.20
CA PRO A 149 21.79 -15.50 -11.56
C PRO A 149 22.65 -14.30 -12.00
N ASP A 150 23.57 -14.54 -12.94
CA ASP A 150 24.41 -13.49 -13.52
C ASP A 150 23.82 -12.95 -14.83
N THR A 151 23.06 -13.77 -15.56
CA THR A 151 22.44 -13.36 -16.83
C THR A 151 20.93 -13.66 -16.88
N VAL A 152 20.19 -12.85 -17.63
CA VAL A 152 18.72 -12.98 -17.74
C VAL A 152 18.28 -14.30 -18.37
N GLU A 153 19.14 -14.93 -19.18
CA GLU A 153 18.89 -16.24 -19.82
C GLU A 153 18.95 -17.42 -18.84
N GLU A 154 19.60 -17.24 -17.69
CA GLU A 154 19.66 -18.27 -16.63
C GLU A 154 18.34 -18.37 -15.85
N VAL A 155 17.42 -17.42 -16.06
CA VAL A 155 16.19 -17.28 -15.29
C VAL A 155 15.01 -17.84 -16.06
N ASP A 156 14.28 -18.75 -15.43
CA ASP A 156 12.96 -19.17 -15.90
C ASP A 156 11.92 -18.13 -15.49
N TRP A 157 11.70 -17.14 -16.36
CA TRP A 157 10.77 -16.04 -16.12
C TRP A 157 9.29 -16.47 -16.03
N ASP A 158 8.93 -17.62 -16.58
CA ASP A 158 7.55 -18.16 -16.49
C ASP A 158 7.23 -18.66 -15.08
N SER A 159 8.24 -19.16 -14.35
CA SER A 159 8.10 -19.65 -12.97
C SER A 159 8.72 -18.71 -11.93
N TRP A 160 9.29 -17.59 -12.37
CA TRP A 160 9.96 -16.63 -11.53
C TRP A 160 9.02 -15.99 -10.50
N LYS A 161 9.54 -15.82 -9.28
CA LYS A 161 8.84 -15.18 -8.17
C LYS A 161 9.59 -13.93 -7.75
N PHE A 162 8.86 -12.85 -7.65
CA PHE A 162 9.37 -11.57 -7.15
C PHE A 162 9.05 -11.40 -5.66
N THR A 163 9.88 -10.64 -4.96
CA THR A 163 9.64 -10.25 -3.57
C THR A 163 8.73 -9.04 -3.44
N GLU A 164 8.67 -8.19 -4.47
CA GLU A 164 7.98 -6.91 -4.44
C GLU A 164 7.32 -6.57 -5.78
N GLN A 165 6.27 -5.75 -5.74
CA GLN A 165 5.67 -5.13 -6.92
C GLN A 165 5.61 -3.63 -6.73
N ALA A 166 5.89 -2.88 -7.80
CA ALA A 166 5.83 -1.43 -7.80
C ALA A 166 5.24 -0.90 -9.11
N VAL A 167 4.80 0.34 -9.07
CA VAL A 167 4.28 1.10 -10.20
C VAL A 167 5.14 2.33 -10.43
N ILE A 168 5.18 2.79 -11.67
CA ILE A 168 5.79 4.06 -12.05
C ILE A 168 4.92 4.77 -13.07
N CYS A 169 4.76 6.09 -12.95
CA CYS A 169 3.92 6.88 -13.85
C CYS A 169 4.69 8.02 -14.51
N TYR A 170 4.74 8.01 -15.83
CA TYR A 170 5.22 9.12 -16.62
C TYR A 170 4.06 10.01 -17.06
N ILE A 171 3.85 11.11 -16.35
CA ILE A 171 2.89 12.15 -16.75
C ILE A 171 3.55 13.04 -17.81
N LYS A 172 2.95 13.11 -18.99
CA LYS A 172 3.49 13.79 -20.19
C LYS A 172 2.66 15.04 -20.50
N ASP A 173 3.35 16.16 -20.73
CA ASP A 173 2.78 17.36 -21.35
C ASP A 173 3.23 17.39 -22.82
N ASN A 174 2.38 16.87 -23.70
CA ASN A 174 2.67 16.78 -25.14
C ASN A 174 2.76 18.16 -25.80
N ASP A 175 2.04 19.17 -25.29
CA ASP A 175 2.04 20.53 -25.85
C ASP A 175 3.40 21.21 -25.62
N LYS A 176 4.01 20.96 -24.45
CA LYS A 176 5.34 21.49 -24.11
C LYS A 176 6.48 20.53 -24.43
N ASN A 177 6.20 19.31 -24.88
CA ASN A 177 7.16 18.22 -25.04
C ASN A 177 7.93 17.92 -23.74
N GLN A 178 7.21 17.89 -22.61
CA GLN A 178 7.77 17.68 -21.28
C GLN A 178 7.24 16.41 -20.62
N VAL A 179 7.99 15.89 -19.66
CA VAL A 179 7.61 14.78 -18.79
C VAL A 179 7.88 15.14 -17.34
N LEU A 180 6.98 14.75 -16.44
CA LEU A 180 7.15 14.93 -15.01
C LEU A 180 8.15 13.90 -14.48
N LEU A 181 9.19 14.40 -13.80
CA LEU A 181 10.17 13.60 -13.08
C LEU A 181 10.27 14.08 -11.63
N ILE A 182 10.93 13.29 -10.80
CA ILE A 182 11.21 13.56 -9.40
C ILE A 182 12.70 13.38 -9.11
N ASN A 183 13.27 14.25 -8.28
CA ASN A 183 14.47 13.92 -7.53
C ASN A 183 14.04 13.09 -6.31
N LYS A 184 14.40 11.80 -6.30
CA LYS A 184 13.99 10.89 -5.23
C LYS A 184 14.84 11.11 -3.98
N LYS A 185 14.22 11.43 -2.85
CA LYS A 185 14.92 11.74 -1.59
C LYS A 185 15.07 10.55 -0.65
N THR A 186 14.14 9.60 -0.71
CA THR A 186 14.09 8.43 0.18
C THR A 186 13.74 7.15 -0.59
N GLY A 187 13.89 5.99 0.06
CA GLY A 187 13.54 4.68 -0.51
C GLY A 187 14.52 4.14 -1.56
N LEU A 188 14.07 3.14 -2.32
CA LEU A 188 14.86 2.53 -3.39
C LEU A 188 15.12 3.57 -4.50
N GLY A 189 16.39 3.77 -4.86
CA GLY A 189 16.80 4.79 -5.83
C GLY A 189 16.93 6.20 -5.26
N ALA A 190 17.02 6.36 -3.94
CA ALA A 190 17.32 7.66 -3.33
C ALA A 190 18.60 8.29 -3.93
N GLY A 191 18.50 9.56 -4.32
CA GLY A 191 19.55 10.30 -5.02
C GLY A 191 19.50 10.19 -6.55
N LYS A 192 18.63 9.34 -7.13
CA LYS A 192 18.40 9.26 -8.57
C LYS A 192 17.21 10.13 -9.00
N VAL A 193 17.16 10.44 -10.29
CA VAL A 193 15.98 10.99 -10.96
C VAL A 193 15.10 9.83 -11.39
N ASN A 194 13.79 9.93 -11.17
CA ASN A 194 12.82 8.94 -11.65
C ASN A 194 11.47 9.59 -11.95
N ALA A 195 10.47 8.82 -12.39
CA ALA A 195 9.08 9.26 -12.34
C ALA A 195 8.45 8.94 -10.97
N PRO A 196 7.32 9.59 -10.61
CA PRO A 196 6.55 9.24 -9.43
C PRO A 196 6.12 7.77 -9.45
N GLY A 197 6.22 7.11 -8.30
CA GLY A 197 5.90 5.69 -8.21
C GLY A 197 6.41 5.01 -6.94
N GLY A 198 5.77 3.90 -6.60
CA GLY A 198 6.06 3.18 -5.37
C GLY A 198 5.43 1.81 -5.34
N ARG A 199 5.39 1.24 -4.15
CA ARG A 199 5.00 -0.16 -3.92
C ARG A 199 3.50 -0.33 -4.11
N ILE A 200 3.11 -1.46 -4.69
CA ILE A 200 1.71 -1.88 -4.68
C ILE A 200 1.39 -2.44 -3.29
N GLU A 201 0.40 -1.87 -2.61
CA GLU A 201 -0.03 -2.39 -1.31
C GLU A 201 -0.79 -3.72 -1.45
N PRO A 202 -0.78 -4.60 -0.43
CA PRO A 202 -1.54 -5.84 -0.47
C PRO A 202 -3.04 -5.61 -0.74
N GLY A 203 -3.55 -6.18 -1.83
CA GLY A 203 -4.96 -6.05 -2.25
C GLY A 203 -5.26 -4.80 -3.07
N GLU A 204 -4.25 -4.00 -3.41
CA GLU A 204 -4.35 -2.84 -4.31
C GLU A 204 -4.11 -3.27 -5.75
N MET A 205 -4.92 -2.76 -6.68
CA MET A 205 -4.66 -2.96 -8.11
C MET A 205 -3.51 -2.04 -8.58
N PRO A 206 -2.67 -2.45 -9.55
CA PRO A 206 -1.60 -1.57 -10.06
C PRO A 206 -2.10 -0.19 -10.53
N LEU A 207 -3.30 -0.14 -11.12
CA LEU A 207 -3.93 1.12 -11.53
C LEU A 207 -4.34 2.02 -10.34
N GLU A 208 -4.73 1.43 -9.21
CA GLU A 208 -5.05 2.18 -8.00
C GLU A 208 -3.75 2.70 -7.33
N ALA A 209 -2.75 1.84 -7.25
CA ALA A 209 -1.43 2.17 -6.72
C ALA A 209 -0.82 3.36 -7.45
N VAL A 210 -0.83 3.35 -8.80
CA VAL A 210 -0.16 4.42 -9.57
C VAL A 210 -0.81 5.79 -9.36
N VAL A 211 -2.13 5.83 -9.19
CA VAL A 211 -2.86 7.07 -8.88
C VAL A 211 -2.55 7.54 -7.46
N ARG A 212 -2.53 6.63 -6.48
CA ARG A 212 -2.18 6.93 -5.08
C ARG A 212 -0.77 7.47 -4.97
N GLU A 213 0.21 6.76 -5.53
CA GLU A 213 1.64 7.14 -5.47
C GLU A 213 1.89 8.52 -6.09
N CYS A 214 1.30 8.82 -7.25
CA CYS A 214 1.40 10.17 -7.83
C CYS A 214 0.80 11.25 -6.91
N GLN A 215 -0.32 10.95 -6.25
CA GLN A 215 -0.94 11.89 -5.34
C GLN A 215 -0.10 12.10 -4.07
N GLU A 216 0.48 11.03 -3.52
CA GLU A 216 1.29 11.05 -2.31
C GLU A 216 2.67 11.70 -2.52
N GLU A 217 3.35 11.37 -3.62
CA GLU A 217 4.72 11.87 -3.86
C GLU A 217 4.74 13.29 -4.45
N VAL A 218 3.77 13.64 -5.31
CA VAL A 218 3.82 14.88 -6.10
C VAL A 218 2.52 15.70 -6.13
N GLY A 219 1.46 15.25 -5.44
CA GLY A 219 0.18 15.97 -5.35
C GLY A 219 -0.68 15.95 -6.61
N LEU A 220 -0.27 15.20 -7.64
CA LEU A 220 -0.98 15.11 -8.91
C LEU A 220 -1.76 13.82 -9.03
N THR A 221 -2.97 13.91 -9.59
CA THR A 221 -3.82 12.75 -9.88
C THR A 221 -3.86 12.54 -11.39
N PRO A 222 -3.16 11.53 -11.94
CA PRO A 222 -3.24 11.20 -13.36
C PRO A 222 -4.65 10.70 -13.70
N ALA A 223 -5.15 11.12 -14.86
CA ALA A 223 -6.43 10.71 -15.40
C ALA A 223 -6.22 9.66 -16.50
N ASP A 224 -6.90 8.52 -16.36
CA ASP A 224 -6.83 7.37 -17.28
C ASP A 224 -5.38 6.93 -17.61
N PRO A 225 -4.54 6.64 -16.60
CA PRO A 225 -3.17 6.20 -16.85
C PRO A 225 -3.17 4.87 -17.62
N LYS A 226 -2.40 4.83 -18.71
CA LYS A 226 -2.28 3.68 -19.61
C LYS A 226 -1.11 2.81 -19.21
N HIS A 227 -1.35 1.52 -19.05
CA HIS A 227 -0.27 0.55 -18.85
C HIS A 227 0.50 0.35 -20.16
N VAL A 228 1.81 0.62 -20.13
CA VAL A 228 2.70 0.54 -21.29
C VAL A 228 3.86 -0.43 -21.09
N GLY A 229 4.00 -1.07 -19.93
CA GLY A 229 5.00 -2.12 -19.82
C GLY A 229 5.15 -2.81 -18.49
N ASP A 230 5.81 -3.96 -18.54
CA ASP A 230 6.21 -4.77 -17.38
C ASP A 230 7.74 -4.84 -17.33
N LEU A 231 8.32 -4.52 -16.18
CA LEU A 231 9.76 -4.60 -15.96
C LEU A 231 10.04 -5.60 -14.83
N PHE A 232 11.00 -6.48 -15.02
CA PHE A 232 11.33 -7.55 -14.10
C PHE A 232 12.79 -7.40 -13.67
N PHE A 233 13.02 -7.16 -12.38
CA PHE A 233 14.35 -6.87 -11.82
C PHE A 233 14.77 -7.93 -10.82
N ILE A 234 16.02 -8.38 -10.93
CA ILE A 234 16.71 -9.21 -9.93
C ILE A 234 17.96 -8.47 -9.48
N PHE A 235 18.16 -8.35 -8.17
CA PHE A 235 19.34 -7.74 -7.57
C PHE A 235 20.22 -8.82 -6.92
N LYS A 236 21.55 -8.71 -7.04
CA LYS A 236 22.52 -9.64 -6.43
C LYS A 236 22.41 -9.75 -4.91
N ASN A 237 21.80 -8.76 -4.24
CA ASN A 237 21.48 -8.80 -2.81
C ASN A 237 20.27 -9.69 -2.45
N GLY A 238 19.64 -10.35 -3.44
CA GLY A 238 18.50 -11.24 -3.26
C GLY A 238 17.12 -10.55 -3.38
N HIS A 239 17.09 -9.23 -3.58
CA HIS A 239 15.86 -8.51 -3.85
C HIS A 239 15.37 -8.76 -5.29
N SER A 240 14.06 -8.86 -5.48
CA SER A 240 13.44 -8.96 -6.80
C SER A 240 12.14 -8.18 -6.88
N LEU A 241 11.95 -7.49 -8.00
CA LEU A 241 10.89 -6.50 -8.19
C LEU A 241 10.21 -6.69 -9.55
N ARG A 242 8.87 -6.68 -9.56
CA ARG A 242 8.09 -6.48 -10.78
C ARG A 242 7.54 -5.05 -10.82
N GLY A 243 7.99 -4.26 -11.79
CA GLY A 243 7.54 -2.91 -12.06
C GLY A 243 6.45 -2.87 -13.13
N PHE A 244 5.41 -2.07 -12.92
CA PHE A 244 4.41 -1.75 -13.93
C PHE A 244 4.57 -0.29 -14.37
N VAL A 245 4.81 -0.10 -15.67
CA VAL A 245 5.03 1.23 -16.26
C VAL A 245 3.71 1.78 -16.80
N TYR A 246 3.39 3.00 -16.37
CA TYR A 246 2.22 3.73 -16.83
C TYR A 246 2.61 5.07 -17.47
N THR A 247 1.80 5.52 -18.43
CA THR A 247 1.84 6.89 -18.95
C THR A 247 0.49 7.57 -18.75
N ALA A 248 0.51 8.89 -18.57
CA ALA A 248 -0.70 9.70 -18.53
C ALA A 248 -0.46 11.03 -19.24
N GLU A 249 -1.48 11.59 -19.87
CA GLU A 249 -1.42 12.91 -20.53
C GLU A 249 -2.28 13.95 -19.80
N ALA A 250 -3.38 13.50 -19.22
CA ALA A 250 -4.27 14.31 -18.42
C ALA A 250 -4.02 14.06 -16.94
N PHE A 251 -4.07 15.13 -16.14
CA PHE A 251 -3.95 15.06 -14.69
C PHE A 251 -4.69 16.24 -14.04
N SER A 252 -4.89 16.15 -12.74
CA SER A 252 -5.46 17.23 -11.92
C SER A 252 -4.67 17.37 -10.61
N GLY A 253 -4.90 18.47 -9.89
CA GLY A 253 -4.16 18.81 -8.68
C GLY A 253 -3.05 19.81 -8.95
N ASP A 254 -2.37 20.21 -7.88
CA ASP A 254 -1.24 21.13 -7.91
C ASP A 254 0.02 20.35 -7.52
N MET A 255 1.09 20.57 -8.28
CA MET A 255 2.36 19.88 -8.05
C MET A 255 2.99 20.38 -6.74
N ILE A 256 3.33 19.44 -5.85
CA ILE A 256 3.94 19.74 -4.54
C ILE A 256 5.22 18.95 -4.34
N GLU A 257 6.18 19.57 -3.65
CA GLU A 257 7.33 18.87 -3.09
C GLU A 257 6.94 18.19 -1.77
N THR A 258 7.46 17.00 -1.54
CA THR A 258 7.22 16.20 -0.34
C THR A 258 8.55 15.81 0.32
N ASP A 259 8.46 15.15 1.48
CA ASP A 259 9.65 14.60 2.14
C ASP A 259 10.30 13.46 1.33
N GLU A 260 9.56 12.85 0.40
CA GLU A 260 9.99 11.71 -0.41
C GLU A 260 10.51 12.12 -1.79
N ALA A 261 9.94 13.17 -2.38
CA ALA A 261 10.23 13.56 -3.76
C ALA A 261 10.20 15.08 -3.97
N GLU A 262 11.07 15.57 -4.86
CA GLU A 262 11.01 16.93 -5.42
C GLU A 262 10.65 16.85 -6.91
N PRO A 263 9.40 17.17 -7.29
CA PRO A 263 8.97 17.07 -8.68
C PRO A 263 9.42 18.24 -9.55
N PHE A 264 9.71 17.96 -10.81
CA PHE A 264 10.01 18.96 -11.83
C PHE A 264 9.60 18.50 -13.23
N TRP A 265 9.22 19.45 -14.07
CA TRP A 265 8.99 19.20 -15.49
C TRP A 265 10.32 19.19 -16.24
N CYS A 266 10.54 18.14 -17.02
CA CYS A 266 11.75 17.93 -17.81
C CYS A 266 11.42 17.91 -19.30
N ASP A 267 12.15 18.65 -20.12
CA ASP A 267 12.05 18.54 -21.58
C ASP A 267 12.44 17.11 -22.01
N ARG A 268 11.63 16.44 -22.85
CA ARG A 268 11.90 15.04 -23.26
C ARG A 268 13.28 14.86 -23.91
N GLU A 269 13.81 15.87 -24.57
CA GLU A 269 15.14 15.86 -25.19
C GLU A 269 16.31 16.00 -24.20
N ARG A 270 16.01 16.31 -22.93
CA ARG A 270 16.99 16.62 -21.88
C ARG A 270 16.82 15.75 -20.64
N ILE A 271 16.16 14.60 -20.79
CA ILE A 271 16.04 13.61 -19.72
C ILE A 271 17.45 13.24 -19.23
N PRO A 272 17.75 13.39 -17.92
CA PRO A 272 19.09 13.21 -17.38
C PRO A 272 19.38 11.73 -17.12
N TYR A 273 19.51 10.92 -18.18
CA TYR A 273 19.75 9.47 -18.08
C TYR A 273 20.98 9.10 -17.23
N ASP A 274 21.98 9.99 -17.14
CA ASP A 274 23.16 9.83 -16.29
C ASP A 274 22.85 9.83 -14.78
N LYS A 275 21.67 10.34 -14.40
CA LYS A 275 21.18 10.40 -13.01
C LYS A 275 20.02 9.42 -12.74
N MET A 276 19.63 8.65 -13.74
CA MET A 276 18.52 7.69 -13.67
C MET A 276 19.06 6.28 -13.42
N TRP A 277 18.19 5.27 -13.38
CA TRP A 277 18.65 3.89 -13.42
C TRP A 277 19.18 3.56 -14.83
N ALA A 278 20.16 2.65 -14.91
CA ALA A 278 20.84 2.36 -16.17
C ALA A 278 19.90 1.77 -17.24
N ASP A 279 18.85 1.06 -16.83
CA ASP A 279 17.85 0.48 -17.71
C ASP A 279 16.92 1.53 -18.33
N ASP A 280 16.68 2.67 -17.64
CA ASP A 280 15.76 3.72 -18.13
C ASP A 280 16.17 4.21 -19.53
N ALA A 281 17.48 4.27 -19.83
CA ALA A 281 17.99 4.65 -21.15
C ALA A 281 17.58 3.68 -22.28
N LEU A 282 17.27 2.43 -21.96
CA LEU A 282 16.93 1.39 -22.94
C LEU A 282 15.46 1.50 -23.37
N TRP A 283 14.55 1.75 -22.43
CA TRP A 283 13.12 1.58 -22.67
C TRP A 283 12.27 2.85 -22.53
N LEU A 284 12.73 3.86 -21.76
CA LEU A 284 11.90 5.02 -21.40
C LEU A 284 11.37 5.78 -22.61
N GLU A 285 12.19 6.05 -23.61
CA GLU A 285 11.75 6.80 -24.80
C GLU A 285 10.59 6.10 -25.51
N LYS A 286 10.59 4.76 -25.54
CA LYS A 286 9.57 3.93 -26.19
C LYS A 286 8.28 3.96 -25.37
N ALA A 287 8.39 3.81 -24.04
CA ALA A 287 7.26 3.97 -23.14
C ALA A 287 6.61 5.36 -23.26
N LEU A 288 7.41 6.44 -23.36
CA LEU A 288 6.87 7.80 -23.53
C LEU A 288 6.16 8.01 -24.87
N ASN A 289 6.46 7.19 -25.89
CA ASN A 289 5.74 7.11 -27.16
C ASN A 289 4.56 6.13 -27.12
N ASP A 290 4.17 5.65 -25.93
CA ASP A 290 3.10 4.68 -25.69
C ASP A 290 3.29 3.34 -26.42
N ILE A 291 4.54 3.00 -26.72
CA ILE A 291 4.94 1.69 -27.26
C ILE A 291 5.04 0.73 -26.07
N LYS A 292 4.44 -0.47 -26.22
CA LYS A 292 4.50 -1.47 -25.16
C LYS A 292 5.89 -2.08 -25.04
N ILE A 293 6.35 -2.20 -23.80
CA ILE A 293 7.66 -2.75 -23.47
C ILE A 293 7.54 -3.88 -22.43
N SER A 294 8.43 -4.86 -22.53
CA SER A 294 8.64 -5.88 -21.51
C SER A 294 10.14 -6.05 -21.32
N GLY A 295 10.64 -5.72 -20.12
CA GLY A 295 12.08 -5.66 -19.85
C GLY A 295 12.47 -6.57 -18.70
N ARG A 296 13.57 -7.29 -18.82
CA ARG A 296 14.17 -8.16 -17.80
C ARG A 296 15.56 -7.64 -17.50
N PHE A 297 15.89 -7.47 -16.23
CA PHE A 297 17.17 -6.86 -15.82
C PHE A 297 17.76 -7.56 -14.59
N ILE A 298 19.07 -7.70 -14.60
CA ILE A 298 19.86 -8.13 -13.44
C ILE A 298 20.79 -7.00 -13.04
N PHE A 299 20.76 -6.63 -11.77
CA PHE A 299 21.56 -5.56 -11.18
C PHE A 299 22.46 -6.09 -10.05
N ASP A 300 23.66 -5.54 -9.96
CA ASP A 300 24.50 -5.57 -8.75
C ASP A 300 24.56 -4.16 -8.18
N ASP A 301 23.78 -3.91 -7.13
CA ASP A 301 23.48 -2.57 -6.62
C ASP A 301 23.03 -1.60 -7.72
N ASP A 302 23.91 -0.69 -8.15
CA ASP A 302 23.64 0.33 -9.18
C ASP A 302 24.12 -0.07 -10.59
N GLU A 303 24.85 -1.18 -10.72
CA GLU A 303 25.40 -1.66 -11.98
C GLU A 303 24.47 -2.68 -12.65
N MET A 304 24.04 -2.41 -13.89
CA MET A 304 23.25 -3.34 -14.68
C MET A 304 24.18 -4.39 -15.32
N LEU A 305 24.02 -5.66 -14.93
CA LEU A 305 24.86 -6.77 -15.39
C LEU A 305 24.36 -7.40 -16.69
N SER A 306 23.04 -7.56 -16.80
CA SER A 306 22.40 -8.26 -17.92
C SER A 306 20.99 -7.74 -18.13
N HIS A 307 20.55 -7.70 -19.39
CA HIS A 307 19.21 -7.25 -19.74
C HIS A 307 18.67 -8.00 -20.96
N ASP A 308 17.34 -8.06 -21.04
CA ASP A 308 16.59 -8.45 -22.23
C ASP A 308 15.37 -7.52 -22.36
N LEU A 309 15.08 -7.06 -23.57
CA LEU A 309 14.02 -6.07 -23.81
C LEU A 309 13.22 -6.46 -25.05
N GLU A 310 11.94 -6.74 -24.83
CA GLU A 310 10.93 -6.99 -25.84
C GLU A 310 10.12 -5.69 -26.04
N ILE A 311 9.92 -5.29 -27.29
CA ILE A 311 9.18 -4.08 -27.67
C ILE A 311 8.13 -4.50 -28.71
N ASP A 312 6.87 -4.16 -28.46
CA ASP A 312 5.79 -4.39 -29.43
C ASP A 312 5.85 -3.29 -30.50
N GLU A 313 6.38 -3.59 -31.69
CA GLU A 313 6.41 -2.69 -32.86
C GLU A 313 5.06 -2.51 -33.57
#